data_AF-A0A415QSH1-F1
#
_entry.id   AF-A0A415QSH1-F1
#
_cell.length_a   1.000
_cell.length_b   1.000
_cell.length_c   1.000
_cell.angle_alpha   90.00
_cell.angle_beta   90.00
_cell.angle_gamma   90.00
#
_symmetry.space_group_name_H-M   'P 1'
#
loop_
_entity.id
_entity.type
_entity.pdbx_description
1 polymer ?
#
loop_
_entity_poly.entity_id
_entity_poly.type
_entity_poly.pdbx_seq_one_letter_code
_entity_poly.pdbx_strand_id
1 'polypeptide(L)' 'MNTKATIEVDLSLFEQLKRYAKSKGRTITEVVEKELKNLLGTEVKSKPVSSKLRGIVNLPEDFDYKKELENRSLEK' A
#
# COMPACT_ATOMS: atom_id res chain seq x y z
N MET A 1 8.61 11.20 19.43
CA MET A 1 7.72 12.01 20.29
C MET A 1 6.29 11.75 19.85
N ASN A 2 5.36 11.52 20.79
CA ASN A 2 3.96 11.28 20.47
C ASN A 2 3.13 12.51 20.88
N THR A 3 2.32 13.01 19.96
CA THR A 3 1.44 14.16 20.18
C THR A 3 -0.02 13.69 20.07
N LYS A 4 -0.87 14.14 20.98
CA LYS A 4 -2.32 13.86 20.93
C LYS A 4 -3.00 15.01 20.21
N ALA A 5 -3.82 14.68 19.21
CA ALA A 5 -4.67 15.63 18.50
C ALA A 5 -6.11 15.14 18.58
N THR A 6 -7.05 16.06 18.84
CA THR A 6 -8.48 15.78 18.82
C THR A 6 -9.04 16.34 17.52
N ILE A 7 -9.75 15.51 16.76
CA ILE A 7 -10.44 15.91 15.53
C ILE A 7 -11.95 15.71 15.70
N GLU A 8 -12.74 16.69 15.30
CA GLU A 8 -14.18 16.52 15.16
C GLU A 8 -14.47 15.96 13.77
N VAL A 9 -15.24 14.88 13.73
CA VAL A 9 -15.63 14.19 12.50
C VAL A 9 -17.12 13.89 12.55
N ASP A 10 -17.72 13.78 11.38
CA ASP A 10 -19.12 13.38 11.26
C ASP A 10 -19.37 11.99 11.88
N LEU A 11 -20.54 11.81 12.53
CA LEU A 11 -20.91 10.58 13.19
C LEU A 11 -20.97 9.39 12.21
N SER A 12 -21.47 9.61 10.99
CA SER A 12 -21.53 8.58 9.94
C SER A 12 -20.13 8.14 9.54
N LEU A 13 -19.20 9.09 9.40
CA LEU A 13 -17.81 8.80 9.09
C LEU A 13 -17.15 8.01 10.24
N PHE A 14 -17.42 8.37 11.49
CA PHE A 14 -16.91 7.65 12.66
C PHE A 14 -17.39 6.20 12.71
N GLU A 15 -18.67 5.95 12.41
CA GLU A 15 -19.22 4.60 12.33
C GLU A 15 -18.57 3.77 11.22
N GLN A 16 -18.36 4.35 10.04
CA GLN A 16 -17.67 3.69 8.94
C GLN A 16 -16.22 3.35 9.33
N LEU A 17 -15.52 4.27 9.99
CA LEU A 17 -14.16 4.04 10.48
C LEU A 17 -14.11 2.89 11.48
N LYS A 18 -15.07 2.85 12.43
CA LYS A 18 -15.17 1.78 13.42
C LYS A 18 -15.42 0.42 12.77
N ARG A 19 -16.29 0.35 11.76
CA ARG A 19 -16.55 -0.89 10.99
C ARG A 19 -15.31 -1.33 10.23
N TYR A 20 -14.62 -0.41 9.57
CA TYR A 20 -13.40 -0.68 8.82
C TYR A 20 -12.26 -1.17 9.72
N ALA A 21 -12.06 -0.51 10.86
CA ALA A 21 -11.07 -0.88 11.88
C ALA A 21 -11.35 -2.30 12.42
N LYS A 22 -12.61 -2.59 12.77
CA LYS A 22 -13.03 -3.92 13.25
C LYS A 22 -12.84 -5.00 12.19
N SER A 23 -13.19 -4.72 10.93
CA SER A 23 -13.02 -5.67 9.82
C SER A 23 -11.56 -6.02 9.55
N LYS A 24 -10.62 -5.12 9.84
CA LYS A 24 -9.18 -5.34 9.66
C LYS A 24 -8.45 -5.77 10.94
N GLY A 25 -9.17 -5.92 12.06
CA GLY A 25 -8.58 -6.24 13.36
C GLY A 25 -7.59 -5.18 13.85
N ARG A 26 -7.82 -3.90 13.51
CA ARG A 26 -6.93 -2.78 13.85
C ARG A 26 -7.66 -1.73 14.68
N THR A 27 -6.89 -0.90 15.37
CA THR A 27 -7.43 0.23 16.12
C THR A 27 -7.77 1.40 15.19
N ILE A 28 -8.78 2.20 15.53
CA ILE A 28 -9.16 3.42 14.81
C ILE A 28 -7.94 4.35 14.66
N THR A 29 -7.16 4.52 15.73
CA THR A 29 -5.92 5.31 15.73
C THR A 29 -4.90 4.80 14.73
N GLU A 30 -4.67 3.49 14.64
CA GLU A 30 -3.75 2.91 13.66
C GLU A 30 -4.22 3.12 12.22
N VAL A 31 -5.53 3.01 11.98
CA VAL A 31 -6.11 3.27 10.65
C VAL A 31 -5.86 4.73 10.26
N VAL A 32 -6.21 5.66 11.15
CA VAL A 32 -6.07 7.10 10.89
C VAL A 32 -4.60 7.50 10.74
N GLU A 33 -3.72 7.03 11.62
CA GLU A 33 -2.29 7.31 11.55
C GLU A 33 -1.67 6.79 10.25
N LYS A 34 -2.04 5.58 9.83
CA LYS A 34 -1.56 5.00 8.58
C LYS A 34 -2.05 5.80 7.37
N GLU A 35 -3.32 6.17 7.33
CA GLU A 35 -3.85 6.96 6.22
C GLU A 35 -3.23 8.37 6.17
N LEU A 36 -3.01 9.01 7.33
CA LEU A 36 -2.26 10.27 7.44
C LEU A 36 -0.82 10.13 6.94
N LYS A 37 -0.11 9.08 7.35
CA LYS A 37 1.26 8.78 6.87
C LYS A 37 1.29 8.53 5.36
N ASN A 38 0.25 7.91 4.80
CA ASN A 38 0.12 7.66 3.37
C ASN A 38 -0.17 8.97 2.60
N LEU A 39 -1.06 9.82 3.12
CA LEU A 39 -1.39 11.15 2.58
C LEU A 39 -0.16 12.09 2.57
N LEU A 40 0.61 12.09 3.66
CA LEU A 40 1.81 12.91 3.82
C LEU A 40 3.03 12.30 3.11
N GLY A 41 2.87 11.18 2.39
CA GLY A 41 3.98 10.50 1.70
C GLY A 41 5.11 10.04 2.64
N THR A 42 4.85 9.98 3.94
CA THR A 42 5.85 9.62 4.96
C THR A 42 6.04 8.11 5.03
N GLU A 43 5.07 7.32 4.56
CA GLU A 43 5.31 5.93 4.16
C GLU A 43 5.88 5.89 2.73
N VAL A 44 7.21 5.89 2.63
CA VAL A 44 7.93 5.46 1.43
C VAL A 44 7.71 3.95 1.27
N LYS A 45 6.52 3.53 0.87
CA LYS A 45 6.31 2.18 0.34
C LYS A 45 6.29 2.27 -1.17
N SER A 46 7.50 2.39 -1.71
CA SER A 46 7.84 1.70 -2.95
C SER A 46 7.63 0.20 -2.75
N LYS A 47 6.38 -0.24 -2.72
CA LYS A 47 6.05 -1.61 -3.09
C LYS A 47 5.64 -1.51 -4.54
N PRO A 48 6.57 -1.68 -5.49
CA PRO A 48 6.16 -1.78 -6.88
C PRO A 48 5.09 -2.88 -6.93
N VAL A 49 4.02 -2.63 -7.67
CA VAL A 49 2.93 -3.59 -7.91
C VAL A 49 3.50 -4.97 -8.35
N SER A 50 4.70 -4.96 -8.93
CA SER A 50 5.52 -6.15 -9.25
C SER A 50 5.75 -7.10 -8.09
N SER A 51 5.83 -6.66 -6.82
CA SER A 51 6.05 -7.57 -5.69
C SER A 51 4.83 -8.42 -5.35
N LYS A 52 3.61 -8.02 -5.72
CA LYS A 52 2.41 -8.87 -5.62
C LYS A 52 2.21 -9.75 -6.86
N LEU A 53 2.69 -9.29 -8.02
CA LEU A 53 2.58 -10.02 -9.29
C LEU A 53 3.70 -11.06 -9.49
N ARG A 54 4.79 -10.97 -8.73
CA ARG A 54 5.95 -11.88 -8.81
C ARG A 54 5.64 -13.35 -8.57
N GLY A 55 4.54 -13.67 -7.89
CA GLY A 55 4.13 -15.07 -7.61
C GLY A 55 3.06 -15.64 -8.53
N ILE A 56 2.55 -14.86 -9.50
CA ILE A 56 1.44 -15.28 -10.39
C ILE A 56 1.96 -15.64 -11.79
N VAL A 57 3.13 -15.12 -12.16
CA VAL A 57 3.72 -15.40 -13.47
C VAL A 57 4.55 -16.68 -13.36
N ASN A 58 4.01 -17.79 -13.85
CA ASN A 58 4.81 -18.98 -14.16
C ASN A 58 5.65 -18.68 -15.40
N LEU A 59 6.91 -18.30 -15.20
CA LEU A 59 7.86 -18.15 -16.29
C LEU A 59 8.47 -19.53 -16.61
N PRO A 60 8.68 -19.87 -17.90
CA PRO A 60 9.41 -21.07 -18.26
C PRO A 60 10.84 -21.02 -17.70
N GLU A 61 11.43 -22.18 -17.38
CA GLU A 61 12.78 -22.28 -16.79
C GLU A 61 13.88 -21.57 -17.62
N ASP A 62 13.64 -21.37 -18.91
CA ASP A 62 14.57 -20.73 -19.85
C ASP A 62 14.39 -19.20 -19.98
N PHE A 63 13.56 -18.57 -19.12
CA PHE A 63 13.30 -17.13 -19.25
C PHE A 63 14.44 -16.26 -18.69
N ASP A 64 15.28 -15.74 -19.58
CA ASP A 64 16.31 -14.76 -19.23
C ASP A 64 15.75 -13.33 -19.13
N TYR A 65 15.43 -12.93 -17.89
CA TYR A 65 14.86 -11.61 -17.59
C TYR A 65 15.73 -10.44 -18.06
N LYS A 66 17.07 -10.60 -18.09
CA LYS A 66 17.96 -9.52 -18.52
C LYS A 66 17.89 -9.31 -20.02
N LYS A 67 17.85 -10.39 -20.79
CA LYS A 67 17.78 -10.35 -22.26
C LYS A 67 16.48 -9.71 -22.76
N GLU A 68 15.35 -10.02 -22.13
CA GLU A 68 14.05 -9.41 -22.45
C GLU A 68 14.01 -7.92 -22.12
N LEU A 69 14.63 -7.50 -21.01
CA LEU A 69 14.66 -6.10 -20.60
C LEU A 69 15.54 -5.25 -21.52
N GLU A 70 16.65 -5.83 -22.00
CA GLU A 70 17.52 -5.22 -23.01
C GLU A 70 16.79 -5.10 -24.35
N ASN A 71 16.14 -6.18 -24.82
CA ASN A 71 15.39 -6.18 -26.08
C ASN A 71 14.29 -5.10 -26.09
N ARG A 72 13.52 -5.00 -25.00
CA ARG A 72 12.44 -4.03 -24.86
C ARG A 72 12.91 -2.58 -24.72
N SER A 73 14.16 -2.37 -24.30
CA SER A 73 14.78 -1.04 -24.23
C SER A 73 15.32 -0.59 -25.60
N LEU A 74 15.57 -1.54 -26.51
CA LEU A 74 16.02 -1.31 -27.88
C LEU A 74 14.88 -1.12 -28.88
N GLU A 75 13.64 -1.50 -28.52
CA GLU A 75 12.41 -1.24 -29.31
C GLU A 75 11.90 0.21 -29.21
N LYS A 76 12.72 1.16 -28.76
CA LYS A 76 12.36 2.58 -28.61
C LYS A 76 13.14 3.49 -29.54
#